data_AF-A0A2D9F6Y5-F1
#
_entry.id   AF-A0A2D9F6Y5-F1
#
_cell.length_a   1.000
_cell.length_b   1.000
_cell.length_c   1.000
_cell.angle_alpha   90.00
_cell.angle_beta   90.00
_cell.angle_gamma   90.00
#
_symmetry.space_group_name_H-M   'P 1'
#
loop_
_entity.id
_entity.type
_entity.pdbx_description
1 polymer ?
#
loop_
_entity_poly.entity_id
_entity_poly.type
_entity_poly.pdbx_seq_one_letter_code
_entity_poly.pdbx_strand_id
1 'polypeptide(L)'
;MSNLAYNGEFDAEPVLSPGKIGGPGAWRGSKLQKSDAWIEHLNETEIAEIDAAIRAHVEQDLSMADIRPETFVLPTLGPRLKKILNDVVEGRGFVL
;
A
#
# COMPACT_ATOMS: atom_id res chain seq x y z
N MET A 1 27.28 21.53 33.96
CA MET A 1 26.01 20.91 33.54
C MET A 1 25.38 21.86 32.54
N SER A 2 25.54 21.60 31.24
CA SER A 2 25.01 22.44 30.17
C SER A 2 23.64 21.92 29.79
N ASN A 3 22.60 22.74 29.98
CA ASN A 3 21.26 22.46 29.48
C ASN A 3 21.32 22.32 27.96
N LEU A 4 20.86 21.17 27.45
CA LEU A 4 20.46 21.03 26.06
C LEU A 4 19.24 21.94 25.87
N ALA A 5 19.37 23.01 25.09
CA ALA A 5 18.22 23.77 24.63
C ALA A 5 17.33 22.82 23.80
N TYR A 6 16.10 22.63 24.26
CA TYR A 6 15.06 21.99 23.49
C TYR A 6 14.70 22.91 22.33
N ASN A 7 15.14 22.57 21.11
CA ASN A 7 14.80 23.31 19.90
C ASN A 7 13.34 23.00 19.53
N GLY A 8 12.43 23.93 19.82
CA GLY A 8 10.98 23.85 19.54
C GLY A 8 10.60 23.93 18.06
N GLU A 9 11.38 23.32 17.16
CA GLU A 9 11.14 23.33 15.71
C GLU A 9 10.00 22.38 15.27
N PHE A 10 9.49 21.54 16.18
CA PHE A 10 8.40 20.60 15.90
C PHE A 10 7.02 21.04 16.44
N ASP A 11 6.92 22.22 17.06
CA ASP A 11 5.67 22.76 17.63
C ASP A 11 4.88 23.66 16.66
N ALA A 12 5.30 23.77 15.40
CA ALA A 12 4.51 24.49 14.40
C ALA A 12 3.26 23.67 14.04
N GLU A 13 2.08 24.18 14.38
CA GLU A 13 0.83 23.56 13.92
C GLU A 13 0.85 23.41 12.39
N PRO A 14 0.43 22.25 11.85
CA PRO A 14 0.43 22.03 10.43
C PRO A 14 -0.42 23.09 9.75
N VAL A 15 0.21 23.93 8.92
CA VAL A 15 -0.48 24.95 8.14
C VAL A 15 -1.31 24.24 7.08
N LEU A 16 -2.59 24.04 7.37
CA LEU A 16 -3.55 23.50 6.42
C LEU A 16 -3.91 24.57 5.39
N SER A 17 -3.70 24.28 4.11
CA SER A 17 -4.15 25.16 3.04
C SER A 17 -5.67 25.35 3.12
N PRO A 18 -6.17 26.59 3.11
CA PRO A 18 -7.61 26.83 3.14
C PRO A 18 -8.26 26.32 1.85
N GLY A 19 -9.33 25.54 1.96
CA GLY A 19 -10.08 25.02 0.81
C GLY A 19 -10.76 23.68 1.05
N LYS A 20 -11.54 23.22 0.07
CA LYS A 20 -12.10 21.86 0.08
C LYS A 20 -11.02 20.88 -0.34
N ILE A 21 -10.84 19.81 0.43
CA ILE A 21 -10.04 18.66 0.01
C ILE A 21 -10.75 17.97 -1.15
N GLY A 22 -10.02 17.80 -2.26
CA GLY A 22 -10.52 17.18 -3.49
C GLY A 22 -9.64 16.02 -3.93
N GLY A 23 -9.85 15.56 -5.17
CA GLY A 23 -9.11 14.45 -5.76
C GLY A 23 -9.72 13.07 -5.47
N PRO A 24 -9.13 12.00 -6.02
CA PRO A 24 -9.70 10.65 -5.95
C PRO A 24 -9.83 10.09 -4.53
N GLY A 25 -8.92 10.46 -3.62
CA GLY A 25 -8.96 10.08 -2.20
C GLY A 25 -9.99 10.84 -1.35
N ALA A 26 -10.59 11.92 -1.86
CA ALA A 26 -11.56 12.74 -1.12
C ALA A 26 -13.00 12.19 -1.26
N TRP A 27 -13.24 10.97 -0.80
CA TRP A 27 -14.54 10.30 -0.87
C TRP A 27 -15.30 10.29 0.47
N ARG A 28 -16.59 9.95 0.41
CA ARG A 28 -17.42 9.62 1.57
C ARG A 28 -17.81 8.14 1.51
N GLY A 29 -17.87 7.46 2.65
CA GLY A 29 -18.19 6.03 2.70
C GLY A 29 -19.50 5.69 1.99
N SER A 30 -20.51 6.56 2.10
CA SER A 30 -21.79 6.42 1.40
C SER A 30 -21.70 6.44 -0.14
N LYS A 31 -20.63 7.01 -0.70
CA LYS A 31 -20.34 6.94 -2.14
C LYS A 31 -19.68 5.61 -2.51
N LEU A 32 -18.75 5.14 -1.68
CA LEU A 32 -18.03 3.88 -1.94
C LEU A 32 -18.91 2.65 -1.79
N GLN A 33 -19.82 2.63 -0.80
CA GLN A 33 -20.73 1.51 -0.57
C GLN A 33 -21.65 1.18 -1.76
N LYS A 34 -21.68 2.03 -2.79
CA LYS A 34 -22.48 1.83 -4.01
C LYS A 34 -21.73 1.02 -5.08
N SER A 35 -20.50 0.62 -4.83
CA SER A 35 -19.66 -0.07 -5.80
C SER A 35 -18.67 -0.98 -5.09
N ASP A 36 -18.44 -2.15 -5.67
CA ASP A 36 -17.41 -3.10 -5.23
C ASP A 36 -16.11 -2.95 -6.04
N ALA A 37 -15.98 -1.88 -6.83
CA ALA A 37 -14.80 -1.65 -7.69
C ALA A 37 -13.49 -1.49 -6.90
N TRP A 38 -13.54 -1.44 -5.57
CA TRP A 38 -12.38 -1.41 -4.70
C TRP A 38 -11.95 -2.79 -4.18
N ILE A 39 -12.73 -3.83 -4.46
CA ILE A 39 -12.47 -5.22 -4.09
C ILE A 39 -11.76 -5.93 -5.24
N GLU A 40 -10.55 -6.43 -4.97
CA GLU A 40 -9.73 -7.18 -5.91
C GLU A 40 -9.84 -8.68 -5.63
N HIS A 41 -10.56 -9.38 -6.50
CA HIS A 41 -10.62 -10.84 -6.42
C HIS A 41 -9.39 -11.45 -7.08
N LEU A 42 -8.60 -12.18 -6.30
CA LEU A 42 -7.54 -13.04 -6.82
C LEU A 42 -8.14 -14.30 -7.43
N ASN A 43 -7.66 -14.67 -8.60
CA ASN A 43 -8.06 -15.92 -9.25
C ASN A 43 -7.17 -17.08 -8.76
N GLU A 44 -7.57 -18.31 -9.13
CA GLU A 44 -6.86 -19.54 -8.74
C GLU A 44 -5.40 -19.55 -9.18
N THR A 45 -5.09 -19.02 -10.38
CA THR A 45 -3.72 -18.94 -10.90
C THR A 45 -2.85 -18.04 -10.03
N GLU A 46 -3.37 -16.90 -9.60
CA GLU A 46 -2.65 -15.94 -8.77
C GLU A 46 -2.44 -16.46 -7.34
N ILE A 47 -3.42 -17.16 -6.79
CA ILE A 47 -3.30 -17.82 -5.49
C ILE A 47 -2.23 -18.92 -5.56
N ALA A 48 -2.26 -19.76 -6.59
CA ALA A 48 -1.27 -20.81 -6.78
C ALA A 48 0.15 -20.25 -7.00
N GLU A 49 0.26 -19.09 -7.67
CA GLU A 49 1.51 -18.36 -7.84
C GLU A 49 2.06 -17.85 -6.50
N ILE A 50 1.21 -17.25 -5.65
CA ILE A 50 1.61 -16.83 -4.29
C ILE A 50 2.12 -18.03 -3.49
N ASP A 51 1.38 -19.14 -3.49
CA ASP A 51 1.79 -20.34 -2.76
C ASP A 51 3.14 -20.89 -3.24
N ALA A 52 3.40 -20.85 -4.55
CA ALA A 52 4.68 -21.26 -5.13
C ALA A 52 5.81 -20.32 -4.73
N ALA A 53 5.59 -19.00 -4.75
CA ALA A 53 6.56 -18.01 -4.32
C ALA A 53 6.90 -18.16 -2.82
N ILE A 54 5.89 -18.40 -1.97
CA ILE A 54 6.10 -18.67 -0.54
C ILE A 54 7.00 -19.89 -0.33
N ARG A 55 6.71 -21.02 -1.01
CA ARG A 55 7.54 -22.23 -0.90
C ARG A 55 8.98 -21.97 -1.32
N ALA A 56 9.19 -21.35 -2.48
CA ALA A 56 10.53 -21.06 -2.99
C ALA A 56 11.32 -20.09 -2.08
N HIS A 57 10.63 -19.15 -1.42
CA HIS A 57 11.23 -18.21 -0.47
C HIS A 57 11.71 -18.91 0.80
N VAL A 58 10.89 -19.82 1.35
CA VAL A 58 11.23 -20.63 2.52
C VAL A 58 12.36 -21.62 2.20
N GLU A 59 12.36 -22.25 1.03
CA GLU A 59 13.43 -23.16 0.58
C GLU A 59 14.80 -22.47 0.47
N GLN A 60 14.82 -21.16 0.26
CA GLN A 60 16.03 -20.34 0.22
C GLN A 60 16.46 -19.80 1.60
N ASP A 61 15.78 -20.21 2.68
CA ASP A 61 15.99 -19.71 4.05
C ASP A 61 15.85 -18.19 4.18
N LEU A 62 15.01 -17.59 3.34
CA LEU A 62 14.74 -16.16 3.33
C LEU A 62 13.60 -15.82 4.30
N SER A 63 13.77 -14.74 5.06
CA SER A 63 12.75 -14.24 5.98
C SER A 63 11.72 -13.39 5.24
N MET A 64 10.59 -13.08 5.88
CA MET A 64 9.60 -12.15 5.31
C MET A 64 10.19 -10.77 4.97
N ALA A 65 11.22 -10.31 5.69
CA ALA A 65 11.88 -9.03 5.42
C ALA A 65 12.70 -9.04 4.13
N ASP A 66 12.99 -10.22 3.58
CA ASP A 66 13.78 -10.41 2.37
C ASP A 66 12.91 -10.48 1.10
N ILE A 67 11.58 -10.30 1.23
CA ILE A 67 10.67 -10.24 0.09
C ILE A 67 11.02 -9.04 -0.79
N ARG A 68 11.45 -9.33 -2.01
CA ARG A 68 11.77 -8.37 -3.07
C ARG A 68 11.30 -8.93 -4.42
N PRO A 69 11.15 -8.10 -5.46
CA PRO A 69 10.77 -8.59 -6.79
C PRO A 69 11.69 -9.70 -7.33
N GLU A 70 12.95 -9.72 -6.92
CA GLU A 70 13.96 -10.69 -7.34
C GLU A 70 13.91 -12.01 -6.55
N THR A 71 13.40 -11.98 -5.30
CA THR A 71 13.37 -13.13 -4.38
C THR A 71 11.97 -13.73 -4.23
N PHE A 72 10.92 -12.94 -4.52
CA PHE A 72 9.52 -13.34 -4.43
C PHE A 72 8.82 -13.03 -5.76
N VAL A 73 9.02 -13.94 -6.72
CA VAL A 73 8.69 -13.71 -8.14
C VAL A 73 7.22 -14.01 -8.43
N LEU A 74 6.49 -13.00 -8.91
CA LEU A 74 5.05 -13.06 -9.24
C LEU A 74 4.79 -12.57 -10.68
N PRO A 75 5.07 -13.37 -11.73
CA PRO A 75 4.95 -12.92 -13.12
C PRO A 75 3.52 -12.54 -13.53
N THR A 76 2.50 -13.16 -12.94
CA THR A 76 1.09 -12.91 -13.22
C THR A 76 0.53 -11.81 -12.33
N LEU A 77 0.66 -11.96 -11.01
CA LEU A 77 0.08 -11.05 -10.03
C LEU A 77 0.89 -9.75 -9.88
N GLY A 78 2.20 -9.77 -10.07
CA GLY A 78 3.08 -8.62 -9.91
C GLY A 78 2.66 -7.38 -10.75
N PRO A 79 2.38 -7.52 -12.06
CA PRO A 79 1.83 -6.43 -12.86
C PRO A 79 0.48 -5.88 -12.35
N ARG A 80 -0.39 -6.73 -11.78
CA ARG A 80 -1.65 -6.28 -11.15
C ARG A 80 -1.39 -5.53 -9.84
N LEU A 81 -0.49 -6.01 -8.98
CA LEU A 81 -0.11 -5.31 -7.75
C LEU A 81 0.43 -3.91 -8.02
N LYS A 82 1.14 -3.69 -9.13
CA LYS A 82 1.58 -2.34 -9.55
C LYS A 82 0.40 -1.41 -9.90
N LYS A 83 -0.65 -1.94 -10.53
CA LYS A 83 -1.88 -1.17 -10.81
C LYS A 83 -2.64 -0.87 -9.51
N ILE A 84 -2.75 -1.86 -8.64
CA ILE A 84 -3.35 -1.73 -7.30
C ILE A 84 -2.60 -0.66 -6.48
N LEU A 85 -1.26 -0.65 -6.52
CA LEU A 85 -0.46 0.38 -5.86
C LEU A 85 -0.81 1.78 -6.37
N ASN A 86 -0.99 1.95 -7.67
CA ASN A 86 -1.41 3.23 -8.24
C ASN A 86 -2.80 3.65 -7.73
N ASP A 87 -3.75 2.73 -7.63
CA ASP A 87 -5.08 2.99 -7.06
C ASP A 87 -5.03 3.40 -5.58
N VAL A 88 -4.03 2.92 -4.84
CA VAL A 88 -3.79 3.29 -3.45
C VAL A 88 -3.13 4.67 -3.36
N VAL A 89 -2.05 4.90 -4.09
CA VAL A 89 -1.24 6.12 -3.95
C VAL A 89 -1.89 7.33 -4.63
N GLU A 90 -2.35 7.15 -5.88
CA GLU A 90 -2.90 8.23 -6.71
C GLU A 90 -4.44 8.23 -6.74
N GLY A 91 -5.04 7.11 -6.34
CA GLY A 91 -6.47 6.88 -6.40
C GLY A 91 -7.17 7.12 -5.06
N ARG A 92 -8.02 6.14 -4.71
CA ARG A 92 -8.93 6.23 -3.57
C ARG A 92 -8.25 6.04 -2.21
N GLY A 93 -6.98 5.68 -2.17
CA GLY A 93 -6.24 5.48 -0.91
C GLY A 93 -6.28 4.06 -0.36
N PHE A 94 -7.00 3.12 -0.98
CA PHE A 94 -7.14 1.75 -0.47
C PHE A 94 -7.68 0.77 -1.52
N VAL A 95 -7.47 -0.53 -1.32
CA VAL A 95 -8.14 -1.66 -1.98
C VAL A 95 -8.47 -2.72 -0.93
N LEU A 96 -9.36 -3.68 -1.24
CA LEU A 96 -9.55 -4.90 -0.44
C LEU A 96 -9.15 -6.13 -1.24
#